data_AF-A0A261B1P9-F1
#
_entry.id   AF-A0A261B1P9-F1
#
_cell.length_a   1.000
_cell.length_b   1.000
_cell.length_c   1.000
_cell.angle_alpha   90.00
_cell.angle_beta   90.00
_cell.angle_gamma   90.00
#
_symmetry.space_group_name_H-M   'P 1'
#
loop_
_entity.id
_entity.type
_entity.pdbx_description
1 polymer ?
#
loop_
_entity_poly.entity_id
_entity_poly.type
_entity_poly.pdbx_seq_one_letter_code
_entity_poly.pdbx_strand_id
1 'polypeptide(L)'
;MDHRAQLREAFVRGQLEAVQKAITKNEVPLKPKHARTIIVGTHKEKSSGIFWHTVGRIQLEKHPVLTWKFCHLVHKMLRDGFVGRFTQLSQFWKHLNTSGYGPCIESYCKLLHDRVQFHNKYPVVPGKLDLNDSQLKTLEGDLDNMFEMTIDMLDQMDALLMLQDR
;
A
#
# COMPACT_ATOMS: atom_id res chain seq x y z
N MET A 1 -3.84 1.74 37.12
CA MET A 1 -3.94 1.67 35.64
C MET A 1 -4.10 0.21 35.24
N ASP A 2 -5.14 -0.10 34.47
CA ASP A 2 -5.41 -1.44 33.95
C ASP A 2 -4.22 -1.95 33.10
N HIS A 3 -3.72 -3.14 33.39
CA HIS A 3 -2.64 -3.80 32.64
C HIS A 3 -2.95 -3.88 31.14
N ARG A 4 -4.24 -4.08 30.79
CA ARG A 4 -4.70 -4.11 29.40
C ARG A 4 -4.54 -2.76 28.70
N ALA A 5 -4.78 -1.65 29.40
CA ALA A 5 -4.59 -0.31 28.88
C ALA A 5 -3.10 -0.02 28.60
N GLN A 6 -2.21 -0.46 29.49
CA GLN A 6 -0.75 -0.32 29.30
C GLN A 6 -0.26 -1.11 28.08
N LEU A 7 -0.73 -2.35 27.88
CA LEU A 7 -0.39 -3.15 26.71
C LEU A 7 -0.87 -2.51 25.41
N ARG A 8 -2.08 -1.92 25.43
CA ARG A 8 -2.62 -1.19 24.28
C ARG A 8 -1.76 0.02 23.93
N GLU A 9 -1.40 0.83 24.92
CA GLU A 9 -0.58 2.02 24.73
C GLU A 9 0.82 1.66 24.21
N ALA A 10 1.45 0.63 24.78
CA ALA A 10 2.73 0.12 24.32
C ALA A 10 2.68 -0.36 22.86
N PHE A 11 1.61 -1.08 22.48
CA PHE A 11 1.41 -1.51 21.10
C PHE A 11 1.26 -0.33 20.14
N VAL A 12 0.40 0.65 20.46
CA VAL A 12 0.20 1.84 19.62
C VAL A 12 1.52 2.60 19.46
N ARG A 13 2.24 2.84 20.55
CA ARG A 13 3.57 3.48 20.54
C ARG A 13 4.55 2.73 19.61
N GLY A 14 4.58 1.40 19.70
CA GLY A 14 5.40 0.56 18.84
C GLY A 14 5.05 0.68 17.35
N GLN A 15 3.76 0.79 17.01
CA GLN A 15 3.31 1.04 15.63
C GLN A 15 3.75 2.43 15.13
N LEU A 16 3.56 3.47 15.93
CA LEU A 16 3.97 4.85 15.59
C LEU A 16 5.47 4.92 15.31
N GLU A 17 6.29 4.35 16.20
CA GLU A 17 7.74 4.31 16.04
C GLU A 17 8.16 3.51 14.80
N ALA A 18 7.48 2.39 14.52
CA ALA A 18 7.78 1.59 13.34
C ALA A 18 7.54 2.40 12.06
N VAL A 19 6.44 3.14 11.94
CA VAL A 19 6.16 4.01 10.79
C VAL A 19 7.23 5.09 10.65
N GLN A 20 7.58 5.78 11.74
CA GLN A 20 8.61 6.83 11.72
C GLN A 20 10.00 6.30 11.32
N LYS A 21 10.35 5.10 11.78
CA LYS A 21 11.64 4.45 11.44
C LYS A 21 11.63 3.81 10.05
N ALA A 22 10.45 3.59 9.48
CA ALA A 22 10.28 3.02 8.15
C ALA A 22 10.23 4.08 7.04
N ILE A 23 9.53 5.20 7.27
CA ILE A 23 9.35 6.30 6.32
C ILE A 23 10.34 7.43 6.66
N THR A 24 11.56 7.31 6.13
CA THR A 24 12.67 8.24 6.38
C THR A 24 13.22 8.79 5.06
N LYS A 25 13.96 9.90 5.10
CA LYS A 25 14.62 10.46 3.91
C LYS A 25 15.84 9.65 3.43
N ASN A 26 16.39 8.79 4.28
CA ASN A 26 17.59 8.00 3.97
C ASN A 26 17.34 7.09 2.75
N GLU A 27 18.20 7.19 1.74
CA GLU A 27 18.22 6.36 0.52
C GLU A 27 18.78 4.96 0.80
N VAL A 28 18.10 4.25 1.69
CA VAL A 28 18.40 2.87 2.03
C VAL A 28 17.12 2.04 1.95
N PRO A 29 17.23 0.73 1.65
CA PRO A 29 16.09 -0.16 1.63
C PRO A 29 15.23 -0.04 2.90
N LEU A 30 13.93 -0.24 2.72
CA LEU A 30 12.97 -0.30 3.82
C LEU A 30 13.39 -1.39 4.81
N LYS A 31 13.65 -1.01 6.07
CA LYS A 31 14.10 -1.96 7.08
C LYS A 31 13.01 -3.02 7.33
N PRO A 32 13.28 -4.32 7.09
CA PRO A 32 12.26 -5.37 7.17
C PRO A 32 11.59 -5.46 8.54
N LYS A 33 12.33 -5.21 9.62
CA LYS A 33 11.79 -5.22 10.98
C LYS A 33 10.62 -4.24 11.17
N HIS A 34 10.74 -3.02 10.65
CA HIS A 34 9.71 -2.00 10.82
C HIS A 34 8.50 -2.26 9.91
N ALA A 35 8.76 -2.67 8.67
CA ALA A 35 7.71 -3.09 7.75
C ALA A 35 6.89 -4.26 8.33
N ARG A 36 7.56 -5.28 8.89
CA ARG A 36 6.91 -6.42 9.53
C ARG A 36 6.10 -6.01 10.75
N THR A 37 6.64 -5.13 11.62
CA THR A 37 5.89 -4.62 12.77
C THR A 37 4.60 -3.94 12.35
N ILE A 38 4.64 -3.12 11.29
CA ILE A 38 3.45 -2.41 10.76
C ILE A 38 2.43 -3.43 10.24
N ILE A 39 2.85 -4.32 9.33
CA ILE A 39 1.95 -5.30 8.70
C ILE A 39 1.32 -6.24 9.73
N VAL A 40 2.11 -6.82 10.63
CA VAL A 40 1.58 -7.67 11.72
C VAL A 40 0.65 -6.88 12.63
N GLY A 41 0.96 -5.61 12.87
CA GLY A 41 0.12 -4.70 13.64
C GLY A 41 -1.27 -4.52 13.04
N THR A 42 -1.36 -4.28 11.73
CA THR A 42 -2.65 -4.10 11.05
C THR A 42 -3.48 -5.37 11.03
N HIS A 43 -2.85 -6.54 10.86
CA HIS A 43 -3.55 -7.82 11.00
C HIS A 43 -4.08 -8.08 12.41
N LYS A 44 -3.26 -7.79 13.44
CA LYS A 44 -3.66 -7.96 14.85
C LYS A 44 -4.85 -7.07 15.22
N GLU A 45 -4.86 -5.84 14.71
CA GLU A 45 -5.94 -4.87 14.94
C GLU A 45 -7.15 -5.06 14.02
N LYS A 46 -7.02 -5.90 12.98
CA LYS A 46 -7.97 -5.97 11.85
C LYS A 46 -8.26 -4.59 11.23
N SER A 47 -7.32 -3.64 11.36
CA SER A 47 -7.47 -2.25 10.91
C SER A 47 -6.11 -1.66 10.58
N SER A 48 -6.06 -0.83 9.55
CA SER A 48 -4.90 -0.01 9.17
C SER A 48 -4.97 1.42 9.73
N GLY A 49 -5.95 1.74 10.58
CA GLY A 49 -6.22 3.11 11.04
C GLY A 49 -5.03 3.81 11.71
N ILE A 50 -4.27 3.09 12.55
CA ILE A 50 -3.06 3.64 13.18
C ILE A 50 -2.01 4.03 12.13
N PHE A 51 -1.81 3.18 11.12
CA PHE A 51 -0.88 3.45 10.03
C PHE A 51 -1.28 4.72 9.28
N TRP A 52 -2.52 4.81 8.81
CA TRP A 52 -3.00 5.96 8.03
C TRP A 52 -3.02 7.26 8.83
N HIS A 53 -3.44 7.21 10.09
CA HIS A 53 -3.37 8.37 10.98
C HIS A 53 -1.92 8.86 11.19
N THR A 54 -0.96 7.94 11.29
CA THR A 54 0.46 8.29 11.46
C THR A 54 1.05 8.88 10.17
N VAL A 55 0.78 8.24 9.03
CA VAL A 55 1.24 8.70 7.72
C VAL A 55 0.63 10.06 7.36
N GLY A 56 -0.62 10.33 7.76
CA GLY A 56 -1.26 11.63 7.55
C GLY A 56 -0.54 12.81 8.20
N ARG A 57 0.36 12.55 9.16
CA ARG A 57 1.21 13.57 9.79
C ARG A 57 2.57 13.75 9.09
N ILE A 58 2.88 12.91 8.11
CA ILE A 58 4.12 12.97 7.33
C ILE A 58 3.86 13.72 6.02
N GLN A 59 4.63 14.77 5.79
CA GLN A 59 4.61 15.50 4.52
C GLN A 59 5.44 14.75 3.48
N LEU A 60 4.83 13.74 2.85
CA LEU A 60 5.46 12.83 1.88
C LEU A 60 6.02 13.56 0.66
N GLU A 61 5.38 14.67 0.29
CA GLU A 61 5.70 15.57 -0.82
C GLU A 61 7.05 16.28 -0.63
N LYS A 62 7.55 16.40 0.61
CA LYS A 62 8.81 17.10 0.91
C LYS A 62 10.06 16.35 0.47
N HIS A 63 9.97 15.06 0.16
CA HIS A 63 11.13 14.28 -0.26
C HIS A 63 10.72 13.01 -1.01
N PRO A 64 11.31 12.72 -2.19
CA PRO A 64 10.89 11.60 -3.03
C PRO A 64 10.99 10.25 -2.30
N VAL A 65 12.07 10.02 -1.57
CA VAL A 65 12.30 8.79 -0.78
C VAL A 65 11.21 8.55 0.29
N LEU A 66 10.60 9.60 0.85
CA LEU A 66 9.49 9.43 1.79
C LEU A 66 8.28 8.85 1.07
N THR A 67 7.92 9.43 -0.07
CA THR A 67 6.80 8.94 -0.88
C THR A 67 7.08 7.52 -1.38
N TRP A 68 8.28 7.25 -1.88
CA TRP A 68 8.67 5.90 -2.33
C TRP A 68 8.53 4.84 -1.23
N LYS A 69 9.05 5.13 -0.02
CA LYS A 69 8.95 4.21 1.12
C LYS A 69 7.52 4.03 1.60
N PHE A 70 6.71 5.08 1.54
CA PHE A 70 5.28 5.00 1.77
C PHE A 70 4.60 4.05 0.77
N CYS A 71 4.82 4.25 -0.54
CA CYS A 71 4.28 3.40 -1.60
C CYS A 71 4.69 1.94 -1.38
N HIS A 72 5.96 1.69 -1.07
CA HIS A 72 6.47 0.35 -0.80
C HIS A 72 5.80 -0.31 0.42
N LEU A 73 5.56 0.42 1.51
CA LEU A 73 4.85 -0.11 2.67
C LEU A 73 3.40 -0.46 2.36
N VAL A 74 2.69 0.43 1.66
CA VAL A 74 1.30 0.17 1.24
C VAL A 74 1.26 -1.05 0.31
N HIS A 75 2.19 -1.15 -0.65
CA HIS A 75 2.28 -2.29 -1.56
C HIS A 75 2.50 -3.63 -0.83
N LYS A 76 3.21 -3.63 0.31
CA LYS A 76 3.35 -4.86 1.11
C LYS A 76 2.15 -5.15 2.00
N MET A 77 1.40 -4.12 2.37
CA MET A 77 0.26 -4.24 3.27
C MET A 77 -1.01 -4.67 2.53
N LEU A 78 -1.25 -4.15 1.32
CA LEU A 78 -2.42 -4.39 0.45
C LEU A 78 -3.74 -4.53 1.23
N ARG A 79 -3.99 -3.57 2.12
CA ARG A 79 -5.17 -3.55 2.99
C ARG A 79 -5.67 -2.12 3.13
N ASP A 80 -6.97 -1.92 2.97
CA ASP A 80 -7.69 -0.69 3.28
C ASP A 80 -6.95 0.58 2.79
N GLY A 81 -6.90 0.78 1.47
CA GLY A 81 -6.16 1.88 0.84
C GLY A 81 -6.98 3.16 0.63
N PHE A 82 -6.41 4.32 0.94
CA PHE A 82 -7.01 5.62 0.61
C PHE A 82 -6.67 6.04 -0.81
N VAL A 83 -7.51 5.63 -1.77
CA VAL A 83 -7.40 5.93 -3.21
C VAL A 83 -7.01 7.39 -3.48
N GLY A 84 -7.71 8.34 -2.84
CA GLY A 84 -7.46 9.77 -3.04
C GLY A 84 -6.04 10.24 -2.65
N ARG A 85 -5.38 9.59 -1.69
CA ARG A 85 -4.00 9.94 -1.31
C ARG A 85 -3.01 9.61 -2.42
N PHE A 86 -3.21 8.49 -3.12
CA PHE A 86 -2.36 8.11 -4.25
C PHE A 86 -2.54 9.07 -5.43
N THR A 87 -3.78 9.47 -5.73
CA THR A 87 -4.07 10.45 -6.79
C THR A 87 -3.36 11.78 -6.54
N GLN A 88 -3.43 12.29 -5.31
CA GLN A 88 -2.78 13.55 -4.91
C GLN A 88 -1.25 13.47 -5.07
N LEU A 89 -0.64 12.40 -4.55
CA LEU A 89 0.82 12.21 -4.64
C LEU A 89 1.26 12.01 -6.09
N SER A 90 0.51 11.24 -6.86
CA SER A 90 0.76 11.03 -8.29
C SER A 90 0.80 12.36 -9.05
N GLN A 91 -0.23 13.19 -8.89
CA GLN A 91 -0.28 14.52 -9.52
C GLN A 91 0.87 15.42 -9.07
N PHE A 92 1.16 15.46 -7.77
CA PHE A 92 2.27 16.25 -7.23
C PHE A 92 3.61 15.87 -7.88
N TRP A 93 3.95 14.58 -7.88
CA TRP A 93 5.24 14.10 -8.40
C TRP A 93 5.32 14.12 -9.93
N LYS A 94 4.19 14.06 -10.64
CA LYS A 94 4.11 14.29 -12.09
C LYS A 94 4.53 15.71 -12.48
N HIS A 95 4.12 16.72 -11.72
CA HIS A 95 4.40 18.12 -12.03
C HIS A 95 5.79 18.56 -11.57
N LEU A 96 6.39 17.84 -10.62
CA LEU A 96 7.72 18.13 -10.11
C LEU A 96 8.81 17.47 -10.97
N ASN A 97 9.01 18.01 -12.18
CA ASN A 97 10.04 17.59 -13.14
C ASN A 97 11.49 17.83 -12.67
N THR A 98 11.70 18.37 -11.47
CA THR A 98 13.03 18.75 -10.94
C THR A 98 13.76 17.61 -10.24
N SER A 99 13.10 16.49 -9.93
CA SER A 99 13.74 15.30 -9.37
C SER A 99 13.64 14.13 -10.34
N GLY A 100 14.76 13.45 -10.62
CA GLY A 100 14.76 12.22 -11.45
C GLY A 100 13.84 11.11 -10.90
N TYR A 101 13.43 11.21 -9.63
CA TYR A 101 12.51 10.28 -8.98
C TYR A 101 11.02 10.50 -9.31
N GLY A 102 10.64 11.68 -9.80
CA GLY A 102 9.24 12.08 -10.01
C GLY A 102 8.45 11.08 -10.87
N PRO A 103 8.94 10.72 -12.07
CA PRO A 103 8.25 9.76 -12.94
C PRO A 103 8.06 8.38 -12.31
N CYS A 104 9.05 7.84 -11.60
CA CYS A 104 8.94 6.54 -10.92
C CYS A 104 7.91 6.59 -9.78
N ILE A 105 7.87 7.70 -9.03
CA ILE A 105 6.92 7.88 -7.93
C ILE A 105 5.49 8.07 -8.46
N GLU A 106 5.31 8.84 -9.53
CA GLU A 106 4.03 8.98 -10.22
C GLU A 106 3.48 7.61 -10.64
N SER A 107 4.29 6.83 -11.36
CA SER A 107 3.93 5.48 -11.80
C SER A 107 3.59 4.57 -10.62
N TYR A 108 4.37 4.59 -9.54
CA TYR A 108 4.08 3.76 -8.38
C TYR A 108 2.80 4.17 -7.65
N CYS A 109 2.50 5.48 -7.56
CA CYS A 109 1.24 5.94 -6.99
C CYS A 109 0.03 5.50 -7.83
N LYS A 110 0.11 5.59 -9.17
CA LYS A 110 -0.95 5.09 -10.07
C LYS A 110 -1.17 3.59 -9.89
N LEU A 111 -0.09 2.82 -9.87
CA LEU A 111 -0.14 1.38 -9.65
C LEU A 111 -0.86 1.02 -8.34
N LEU A 112 -0.58 1.73 -7.26
CA LEU A 112 -1.26 1.50 -5.98
C LEU A 112 -2.72 1.93 -5.99
N HIS A 113 -3.04 3.03 -6.67
CA HIS A 113 -4.42 3.45 -6.89
C HIS A 113 -5.21 2.32 -7.59
N ASP A 114 -4.70 1.83 -8.71
CA ASP A 114 -5.38 0.83 -9.54
C ASP A 114 -5.48 -0.51 -8.82
N ARG A 115 -4.42 -0.90 -8.09
CA ARG A 115 -4.44 -2.12 -7.25
C ARG A 115 -5.48 -2.05 -6.13
N VAL A 116 -5.69 -0.90 -5.50
CA VAL A 116 -6.75 -0.74 -4.48
C VAL A 116 -8.13 -0.79 -5.12
N GLN A 117 -8.32 -0.18 -6.29
CA GLN A 117 -9.57 -0.27 -7.04
C GLN A 117 -9.90 -1.72 -7.43
N PHE A 118 -8.90 -2.46 -7.91
CA PHE A 118 -9.07 -3.87 -8.23
C PHE A 118 -9.54 -4.70 -7.04
N HIS A 119 -8.92 -4.56 -5.86
CA HIS A 119 -9.35 -5.31 -4.68
C HIS A 119 -10.72 -4.87 -4.13
N ASN A 120 -11.14 -3.63 -4.40
CA ASN A 120 -12.50 -3.18 -4.10
C ASN A 120 -13.52 -3.77 -5.07
N LYS A 121 -13.19 -3.87 -6.37
CA LYS A 121 -14.03 -4.48 -7.41
C LYS A 121 -14.13 -6.00 -7.24
N TYR A 122 -13.02 -6.65 -6.85
CA TYR A 122 -12.89 -8.10 -6.73
C TYR A 122 -12.46 -8.52 -5.31
N PRO A 123 -13.34 -8.38 -4.30
CA PRO A 123 -12.99 -8.68 -2.90
C PRO A 123 -12.69 -10.17 -2.65
N VAL A 124 -13.10 -11.07 -3.56
CA VAL A 124 -12.75 -12.49 -3.52
C VAL A 124 -11.26 -12.72 -3.77
N VAL A 125 -10.58 -11.81 -4.47
CA VAL A 125 -9.16 -11.93 -4.80
C VAL A 125 -8.30 -11.40 -3.65
N PRO A 126 -7.48 -12.24 -2.99
CA PRO A 126 -6.66 -11.82 -1.87
C PRO A 126 -5.47 -10.98 -2.36
N GLY A 127 -4.92 -10.11 -1.48
CA GLY A 127 -3.76 -9.27 -1.81
C GLY A 127 -2.49 -10.02 -2.23
N LYS A 128 -2.35 -11.30 -1.85
CA LYS A 128 -1.25 -12.17 -2.31
C LYS A 128 -1.47 -12.77 -3.70
N LEU A 129 -2.68 -12.60 -4.26
CA LEU A 129 -3.12 -13.21 -5.52
C LEU A 129 -3.07 -14.75 -5.52
N ASP A 130 -3.13 -15.36 -4.33
CA ASP A 130 -3.15 -16.81 -4.12
C ASP A 130 -4.58 -17.23 -3.79
N LEU A 131 -5.32 -17.69 -4.80
CA LEU A 131 -6.72 -18.08 -4.72
C LEU A 131 -6.84 -19.56 -4.35
N ASN A 132 -7.70 -19.89 -3.38
CA ASN A 132 -8.04 -21.28 -3.09
C ASN A 132 -9.23 -21.76 -3.94
N ASP A 133 -9.46 -23.08 -3.97
CA ASP A 133 -10.53 -23.71 -4.76
C ASP A 133 -11.92 -23.11 -4.53
N SER A 134 -12.24 -22.69 -3.30
CA SER A 134 -13.54 -22.09 -2.99
C SER A 134 -13.69 -20.67 -3.58
N GLN A 135 -12.60 -19.91 -3.61
CA GLN A 135 -12.55 -18.59 -4.23
C GLN A 135 -12.61 -18.70 -5.75
N LEU A 136 -11.92 -19.69 -6.34
CA LEU A 136 -11.99 -19.98 -7.77
C LEU A 136 -13.41 -20.34 -8.21
N LYS A 137 -14.08 -21.26 -7.50
CA LYS A 137 -15.48 -21.62 -7.77
C LYS A 137 -16.44 -20.43 -7.69
N THR A 138 -16.14 -19.48 -6.81
CA THR A 138 -16.94 -18.24 -6.69
C THR A 138 -16.80 -17.37 -7.94
N LEU A 139 -15.59 -17.28 -8.49
CA LEU A 139 -15.32 -16.55 -9.73
C LEU A 139 -15.93 -17.27 -10.95
N GLU A 140 -15.87 -18.60 -11.00
CA GLU A 140 -16.44 -19.43 -12.07
C GLU A 140 -17.97 -19.30 -12.20
N GLY A 141 -18.66 -18.90 -11.13
CA GLY A 141 -20.10 -18.68 -11.12
C GLY A 141 -20.56 -17.49 -11.97
N ASP A 142 -19.64 -16.59 -12.36
CA ASP A 142 -19.91 -15.39 -13.14
C ASP A 142 -18.80 -15.17 -14.19
N LEU A 143 -19.03 -15.74 -15.39
CA LEU A 143 -18.04 -15.73 -16.48
C LEU A 143 -17.74 -14.32 -16.99
N ASP A 144 -18.74 -13.43 -17.02
CA ASP A 144 -18.56 -12.06 -17.48
C ASP A 144 -17.66 -11.29 -16.49
N ASN A 145 -17.94 -11.43 -15.19
CA ASN A 145 -17.11 -10.83 -14.15
C ASN A 145 -15.70 -11.41 -14.12
N MET A 146 -15.52 -12.72 -14.35
CA MET A 146 -14.21 -13.36 -14.48
C MET A 146 -13.42 -12.83 -15.68
N PHE A 147 -14.09 -12.65 -16.82
CA PHE A 147 -13.47 -12.11 -18.03
C PHE A 147 -12.98 -10.69 -17.79
N GLU A 148 -13.82 -9.80 -17.24
CA GLU A 148 -13.42 -8.45 -16.87
C GLU A 148 -12.26 -8.44 -15.86
N MET A 149 -12.31 -9.30 -14.84
CA MET A 149 -11.26 -9.40 -13.83
C MET A 149 -9.92 -9.77 -14.46
N THR A 150 -9.94 -10.63 -15.48
CA THR A 150 -8.73 -11.05 -16.19
C THR A 150 -8.12 -9.88 -16.96
N ILE A 151 -8.94 -9.05 -17.60
CA ILE A 151 -8.47 -7.82 -18.27
C ILE A 151 -7.86 -6.87 -17.24
N ASP A 152 -8.58 -6.58 -16.16
CA ASP A 152 -8.12 -5.68 -15.09
C ASP A 152 -6.82 -6.20 -14.41
N MET A 153 -6.59 -7.51 -14.39
CA MET A 153 -5.35 -8.13 -13.92
C MET A 153 -4.19 -7.92 -14.90
N LEU A 154 -4.44 -8.09 -16.20
CA LEU A 154 -3.43 -7.87 -17.24
C LEU A 154 -2.98 -6.40 -17.27
N ASP A 155 -3.92 -5.45 -17.17
CA ASP A 155 -3.59 -4.02 -17.08
C ASP A 155 -2.70 -3.70 -15.86
N GLN A 156 -2.95 -4.35 -14.72
CA GLN A 156 -2.08 -4.23 -13.54
C GLN A 156 -0.70 -4.83 -13.76
N MET A 157 -0.60 -5.95 -14.49
CA MET A 157 0.68 -6.55 -14.83
C MET A 157 1.50 -5.62 -15.73
N ASP A 158 0.88 -5.00 -16.73
CA ASP A 158 1.52 -4.02 -17.59
C ASP A 158 1.99 -2.80 -16.80
N ALA A 159 1.18 -2.29 -15.88
CA ALA A 159 1.58 -1.19 -14.99
C ALA A 159 2.77 -1.57 -14.09
N LEU A 160 2.85 -2.82 -13.61
CA LEU A 160 3.98 -3.33 -12.84
C LEU A 160 5.26 -3.39 -13.67
N LEU A 161 5.19 -3.91 -14.90
CA LEU A 161 6.33 -3.98 -15.83
C LEU A 161 6.83 -2.57 -16.16
N MET A 162 5.91 -1.65 -16.45
CA MET A 162 6.22 -0.24 -16.71
C MET A 162 6.87 0.48 -15.53
N LEU A 163 6.62 0.04 -14.29
CA LEU A 163 7.30 0.55 -13.10
C LEU A 163 8.70 -0.04 -12.95
N GLN A 164 8.90 -1.31 -13.34
CA GLN A 164 10.18 -2.00 -13.25
C GLN A 164 11.19 -1.51 -14.30
N ASP A 165 10.71 -1.13 -15.49
CA ASP A 165 11.56 -0.68 -16.60
C ASP A 165 12.01 0.80 -16.49
N ARG A 166 11.57 1.52 -15.43
CA ARG A 166 11.93 2.92 -15.16
C ARG A 166 13.03 3.05 -14.12
#